data_AF-A0A151IVV8-F1
#
_entry.id   AF-A0A151IVV8-F1
#
_cell.length_a   1.000
_cell.length_b   1.000
_cell.length_c   1.000
_cell.angle_alpha   90.00
_cell.angle_beta   90.00
_cell.angle_gamma   90.00
#
_symmetry.space_group_name_H-M   'P 1'
#
loop_
_entity.id
_entity.type
_entity.pdbx_description
1 polymer ?
#
loop_
_entity_poly.entity_id
_entity_poly.type
_entity_poly.pdbx_seq_one_letter_code
_entity_poly.pdbx_strand_id
1 'polypeptide(L)'
;MQARSNGARRWSRNDSRLEMTTTSVGGASVVEKLSFYNHTECECRERSEYDTTNEKPADQRVYRHQSSSPPQNMKKPPTRKPCRCPSEFTPRITEGVCQCNCFESNENCIKTRRGKGYFSLADRICIQKNECAMPNCEFGEYIKWQGKCPRKRDTFDAMTSYRANLSHRFRS
;
A
#
# COMPACT_ATOMS: atom_id res chain seq x y z
N MET A 1 -15.07 20.53 1.47
CA MET A 1 -13.82 20.32 0.72
C MET A 1 -12.70 20.10 1.74
N GLN A 2 -12.34 18.85 2.05
CA GLN A 2 -11.22 18.57 2.97
C GLN A 2 -9.90 18.52 2.17
N ALA A 3 -9.02 19.48 2.43
CA ALA A 3 -7.66 19.49 1.91
C ALA A 3 -6.87 18.30 2.49
N ARG A 4 -6.32 17.44 1.63
CA ARG A 4 -5.40 16.37 2.02
C ARG A 4 -3.98 16.93 2.00
N SER A 5 -3.45 17.25 3.18
CA SER A 5 -2.06 17.66 3.39
C SER A 5 -1.10 16.51 3.05
N ASN A 6 -0.24 16.73 2.06
CA ASN A 6 0.87 15.84 1.69
C ASN A 6 2.00 15.95 2.73
N GLY A 7 1.78 15.43 3.93
CA GLY A 7 2.76 15.50 5.00
C GLY A 7 3.77 14.35 4.98
N ALA A 8 5.02 14.63 5.32
CA ALA A 8 6.00 13.61 5.71
C ALA A 8 5.90 13.36 7.23
N ARG A 9 6.15 12.11 7.64
CA ARG A 9 6.10 11.71 9.07
C ARG A 9 7.44 12.01 9.74
N ARG A 10 7.44 12.86 10.77
CA ARG A 10 8.56 13.05 11.70
C ARG A 10 8.37 12.12 12.91
N TRP A 11 9.46 11.58 13.44
CA TRP A 11 9.43 10.55 14.49
C TRP A 11 10.19 11.02 15.73
N SER A 12 9.60 10.86 16.93
CA SER A 12 10.27 11.13 18.21
C SER A 12 11.09 9.95 18.69
N ARG A 13 12.33 10.22 19.12
CA ARG A 13 13.32 9.17 19.41
C ARG A 13 13.28 8.59 20.82
N ASN A 14 12.69 7.40 20.97
CA ASN A 14 12.91 6.51 22.11
C ASN A 14 13.74 5.27 21.73
N ASP A 15 14.80 5.01 22.48
CA ASP A 15 15.63 3.81 22.38
C ASP A 15 14.84 2.61 22.90
N SER A 16 14.68 1.57 22.08
CA SER A 16 14.06 0.32 22.48
C SER A 16 15.08 -0.81 22.38
N ARG A 17 15.45 -1.37 23.51
CA ARG A 17 16.44 -2.44 23.59
C ARG A 17 15.76 -3.79 23.41
N LEU A 18 16.10 -4.51 22.34
CA LEU A 18 15.63 -5.87 22.09
C LEU A 18 16.82 -6.83 22.28
N GLU A 19 16.62 -7.90 23.06
CA GLU A 19 17.65 -8.94 23.23
C GLU A 19 17.37 -10.09 22.25
N MET A 20 18.36 -10.45 21.44
CA MET A 20 18.24 -11.54 20.46
C MET A 20 19.40 -12.52 20.64
N THR A 21 19.10 -13.82 20.58
CA THR A 21 20.12 -14.88 20.63
C THR A 21 20.57 -15.18 19.20
N THR A 22 21.84 -14.93 18.89
CA THR A 22 22.44 -15.21 17.58
C THR A 22 23.23 -16.52 17.64
N THR A 23 22.84 -17.49 16.81
CA THR A 23 23.56 -18.77 16.68
C THR A 23 24.38 -18.76 15.41
N SER A 24 25.70 -18.78 15.54
CA SER A 24 26.63 -18.97 14.42
C SER A 24 26.65 -20.43 13.96
N VAL A 25 26.59 -20.69 12.65
CA VAL A 25 26.65 -22.05 12.09
C VAL A 25 28.06 -22.61 12.30
N GLY A 26 28.22 -23.42 13.35
CA GLY A 26 29.49 -24.04 13.74
C GLY A 26 30.19 -23.41 14.95
N GLY A 27 29.57 -22.44 15.64
CA GLY A 27 30.13 -21.78 16.82
C GLY A 27 29.21 -21.82 18.05
N ALA A 28 29.69 -21.27 19.17
CA ALA A 28 28.89 -21.09 20.38
C ALA A 28 27.73 -20.11 20.15
N SER A 29 26.59 -20.34 20.82
CA SER A 29 25.48 -19.40 20.87
C SER A 29 25.89 -18.19 21.70
N VAL A 30 25.89 -17.00 21.10
CA VAL A 30 26.25 -15.74 21.78
C VAL A 30 25.01 -14.86 21.82
N VAL A 31 24.70 -14.31 23.00
CA VAL A 31 23.60 -13.35 23.16
C VAL A 31 24.12 -11.97 22.80
N GLU A 32 23.72 -11.46 21.63
CA GLU A 32 24.04 -10.10 21.21
C GLU A 32 22.90 -9.14 21.56
N LYS A 33 23.26 -7.95 22.06
CA LYS A 33 22.29 -6.91 22.41
C LYS A 33 22.24 -5.89 21.28
N LEU A 34 21.18 -5.95 20.48
CA LEU A 34 20.95 -5.01 19.38
C LEU A 34 20.00 -3.89 19.83
N SER A 35 20.43 -2.64 19.67
CA SER A 35 19.59 -1.46 19.89
C SER A 35 18.81 -1.16 18.61
N PHE A 36 17.47 -1.18 18.71
CA PHE A 36 16.62 -0.77 17.60
C PHE A 36 15.86 0.49 17.97
N TYR A 37 15.63 1.30 16.95
CA TYR A 37 14.92 2.54 17.15
C TYR A 37 13.42 2.33 16.90
N ASN A 38 12.62 2.49 17.95
CA ASN A 38 11.17 2.35 17.86
C ASN A 38 10.51 3.72 17.77
N HIS A 39 9.66 3.87 16.76
CA HIS A 39 8.86 5.06 16.58
C HIS A 39 7.56 4.95 17.39
N THR A 40 7.50 5.60 18.56
CA THR A 40 6.35 5.51 19.46
C THR A 40 5.24 6.53 19.15
N GLU A 41 5.56 7.59 18.40
CA GLU A 41 4.60 8.64 18.03
C GLU A 41 4.91 9.24 16.65
N CYS A 42 3.88 9.78 15.99
CA CYS A 42 3.94 10.33 14.63
C CYS A 42 3.10 11.60 14.51
N GLU A 43 3.63 12.62 13.84
CA GLU A 43 2.87 13.80 13.43
C GLU A 43 2.98 14.06 11.91
N CYS A 44 1.99 14.78 11.37
CA CYS A 44 1.99 15.23 9.98
C CYS A 44 2.76 16.55 9.86
N ARG A 45 3.85 16.59 9.07
CA ARG A 45 4.59 17.83 8.77
C ARG A 45 4.66 18.13 7.29
N GLU A 46 4.74 19.41 6.94
CA GLU A 46 4.89 19.86 5.55
C GLU A 46 6.22 19.43 4.94
N ARG A 47 6.22 19.15 3.63
CA ARG A 47 7.39 18.64 2.92
C ARG A 47 8.53 19.65 2.76
N SER A 48 8.22 20.94 2.88
CA SER A 48 9.16 22.05 2.72
C SER A 48 10.21 22.13 3.84
N GLU A 49 9.93 21.59 5.03
CA GLU A 49 10.81 21.70 6.20
C GLU A 49 12.06 20.80 6.14
N TYR A 50 12.12 19.80 5.25
CA TYR A 50 13.22 18.82 5.21
C TYR A 50 14.11 18.94 3.96
N ASP A 51 13.80 19.83 3.02
CA ASP A 51 14.48 19.91 1.72
C ASP A 51 15.85 20.62 1.80
N THR A 52 16.24 21.10 2.97
CA THR A 52 17.43 21.96 3.15
C THR A 52 18.74 21.22 3.39
N THR A 53 18.77 19.89 3.44
CA THR A 53 19.99 19.15 3.85
C THR A 53 20.43 18.00 2.94
N ASN A 54 19.89 17.84 1.73
CA ASN A 54 20.43 16.89 0.75
C ASN A 54 20.24 17.38 -0.70
N GLU A 55 20.87 18.52 -1.02
CA GLU A 55 21.12 18.91 -2.40
C GLU A 55 22.13 17.92 -3.03
N LYS A 56 21.63 16.85 -3.64
CA LYS A 56 22.39 16.07 -4.61
C LYS A 56 21.82 16.41 -5.99
N PRO A 57 22.60 17.02 -6.91
CA PRO A 57 22.09 17.40 -8.21
C PRO A 57 21.65 16.15 -8.97
N ALA A 58 20.36 16.05 -9.31
CA ALA A 58 19.86 15.04 -10.22
C ALA A 58 20.09 15.50 -11.67
N ASP A 59 21.33 15.86 -11.99
CA ASP A 59 21.81 15.88 -13.36
C ASP A 59 22.39 14.51 -13.69
N GLN A 60 22.19 14.07 -14.92
CA GLN A 60 22.71 12.81 -15.50
C GLN A 60 21.89 11.53 -15.26
N ARG A 61 20.78 11.42 -16.01
CA ARG A 61 20.51 10.18 -16.77
C ARG A 61 20.27 10.53 -18.24
N VAL A 62 21.38 10.53 -18.98
CA VAL A 62 21.46 10.72 -20.43
C VAL A 62 21.09 9.40 -21.14
N TYR A 63 20.07 9.49 -21.99
CA TYR A 63 19.81 8.79 -23.27
C TYR A 63 20.10 7.29 -23.44
N ARG A 64 19.05 6.54 -23.84
CA ARG A 64 18.97 5.97 -25.21
C ARG A 64 17.55 5.54 -25.54
N HIS A 65 16.93 6.19 -26.51
CA HIS A 65 16.30 5.56 -27.68
C HIS A 65 15.78 6.69 -28.59
N GLN A 66 16.58 7.00 -29.62
CA GLN A 66 16.12 7.72 -30.80
C GLN A 66 15.11 6.84 -31.53
N SER A 67 13.93 7.38 -31.82
CA SER A 67 13.07 6.92 -32.91
C SER A 67 12.24 8.12 -33.35
N SER A 68 12.43 8.46 -34.63
CA SER A 68 11.81 9.49 -35.47
C SER A 68 10.45 10.06 -35.01
N SER A 69 10.35 11.39 -35.10
CA SER A 69 9.07 12.12 -35.04
C SER A 69 8.21 11.84 -36.30
N PRO A 70 6.94 11.42 -36.17
CA PRO A 70 5.97 11.54 -37.24
C PRO A 70 5.28 12.92 -37.22
N PRO A 71 4.74 13.39 -38.35
CA PRO A 71 4.19 14.75 -38.48
C PRO A 71 3.01 14.99 -37.53
N GLN A 72 2.89 16.26 -37.11
CA GLN A 72 1.75 16.74 -36.35
C GLN A 72 0.46 16.66 -37.18
N ASN A 73 -0.63 16.34 -36.47
CA ASN A 73 -2.05 16.55 -36.81
C ASN A 73 -2.91 15.29 -36.93
N MET A 74 -2.93 14.49 -35.85
CA MET A 74 -4.16 13.81 -35.46
C MET A 74 -4.34 14.06 -33.96
N LYS A 75 -5.46 14.68 -33.58
CA LYS A 75 -5.93 14.65 -32.19
C LYS A 75 -6.15 13.18 -31.85
N LYS A 76 -5.13 12.52 -31.29
CA LYS A 76 -5.30 11.18 -30.70
C LYS A 76 -6.47 11.30 -29.73
N PRO A 77 -7.49 10.43 -29.81
CA PRO A 77 -8.47 10.34 -28.73
C PRO A 77 -7.67 10.18 -27.44
N PRO A 78 -8.06 10.80 -26.31
CA PRO A 78 -7.28 10.76 -25.09
C PRO A 78 -6.97 9.29 -24.82
N THR A 79 -5.69 8.91 -24.97
CA THR A 79 -5.23 7.54 -24.76
C THR A 79 -5.57 7.25 -23.32
N ARG A 80 -6.69 6.57 -23.09
CA ARG A 80 -7.16 6.27 -21.73
C ARG A 80 -5.99 5.56 -21.08
N LYS A 81 -5.43 6.17 -20.04
CA LYS A 81 -4.23 5.63 -19.38
C LYS A 81 -4.55 4.17 -19.06
N PRO A 82 -3.67 3.21 -19.43
CA PRO A 82 -3.91 1.81 -19.14
C PRO A 82 -4.14 1.66 -17.63
N CYS A 83 -5.17 0.90 -17.25
CA CYS A 83 -5.52 0.66 -15.85
C CYS A 83 -4.30 0.19 -15.07
N ARG A 84 -3.97 0.88 -13.99
CA ARG A 84 -2.90 0.47 -13.07
C ARG A 84 -3.53 -0.28 -11.89
N CYS A 85 -2.97 -1.44 -11.57
CA CYS A 85 -3.38 -2.25 -10.43
C CYS A 85 -2.22 -2.40 -9.44
N PRO A 86 -2.51 -2.79 -8.19
CA PRO A 86 -1.48 -3.20 -7.24
C PRO A 86 -0.61 -4.31 -7.82
N SER A 87 0.62 -4.40 -7.32
CA SER A 87 1.72 -5.16 -7.95
C SER A 87 1.40 -6.64 -8.23
N GLU A 88 0.62 -7.29 -7.36
CA GLU A 88 0.22 -8.71 -7.52
C GLU A 88 -1.04 -8.91 -8.37
N PHE A 89 -1.76 -7.83 -8.70
CA PHE A 89 -3.04 -7.87 -9.38
C PHE A 89 -2.90 -7.48 -10.85
N THR A 90 -3.60 -8.22 -11.70
CA THR A 90 -3.63 -7.97 -13.13
C THR A 90 -4.80 -7.04 -13.49
N PRO A 91 -4.53 -5.98 -14.26
CA PRO A 91 -5.59 -5.10 -14.74
C PRO A 91 -6.43 -5.78 -15.81
N ARG A 92 -7.75 -5.71 -15.66
CA ARG A 92 -8.74 -6.08 -16.68
C ARG A 92 -9.77 -4.96 -16.80
N ILE A 93 -10.11 -4.57 -18.03
CA ILE A 93 -11.18 -3.59 -18.25
C ILE A 93 -12.45 -4.36 -18.59
N THR A 94 -13.46 -4.24 -17.74
CA THR A 94 -14.79 -4.81 -17.98
C THR A 94 -15.77 -3.65 -18.00
N GLU A 95 -16.48 -3.45 -19.12
CA GLU A 95 -17.47 -2.37 -19.28
C GLU A 95 -16.93 -0.96 -19.01
N GLY A 96 -15.65 -0.73 -19.28
CA GLY A 96 -14.99 0.56 -19.04
C GLY A 96 -14.55 0.80 -17.59
N VAL A 97 -14.78 -0.15 -16.68
CA VAL A 97 -14.31 -0.13 -15.29
C VAL A 97 -13.02 -0.95 -15.16
N CYS A 98 -12.00 -0.39 -14.50
CA CYS A 98 -10.79 -1.12 -14.16
C CYS A 98 -11.07 -2.13 -13.05
N GLN A 99 -10.96 -3.41 -13.35
CA GLN A 99 -11.01 -4.51 -12.40
C GLN A 99 -9.62 -5.09 -12.20
N CYS A 100 -9.13 -5.06 -10.96
CA CYS A 100 -7.87 -5.68 -10.58
C CYS A 100 -8.14 -7.10 -10.08
N ASN A 101 -7.83 -8.11 -10.88
CA ASN A 101 -8.08 -9.52 -10.56
C ASN A 101 -6.76 -10.33 -10.48
N CYS A 102 -6.82 -11.49 -9.83
CA CYS A 102 -5.70 -12.42 -9.78
C CYS A 102 -5.74 -13.39 -10.97
N PHE A 103 -4.57 -13.76 -11.49
CA PHE A 103 -4.43 -15.02 -12.23
C PHE A 103 -4.54 -16.20 -11.26
N GLU A 104 -5.15 -17.31 -11.70
CA GLU A 104 -5.37 -18.51 -10.88
C GLU A 104 -4.07 -19.16 -10.38
N SER A 105 -2.94 -18.91 -11.04
CA SER A 105 -1.64 -19.44 -10.64
C SER A 105 -0.89 -18.57 -9.61
N ASN A 106 -1.30 -17.31 -9.37
CA ASN A 106 -0.60 -16.44 -8.42
C ASN A 106 -1.16 -16.61 -7.00
N GLU A 107 -0.55 -17.53 -6.26
CA GLU A 107 -0.85 -17.80 -4.84
C GLU A 107 -0.76 -16.57 -3.95
N ASN A 108 0.20 -15.66 -4.19
CA ASN A 108 0.36 -14.45 -3.39
C ASN A 108 -0.80 -13.48 -3.61
N CYS A 109 -1.23 -13.31 -4.86
CA CYS A 109 -2.42 -12.54 -5.19
C CYS A 109 -3.65 -13.15 -4.52
N ILE A 110 -3.86 -14.47 -4.66
CA ILE A 110 -5.02 -15.18 -4.08
C ILE A 110 -5.05 -15.02 -2.56
N LYS A 111 -3.92 -15.19 -1.87
CA LYS A 111 -3.82 -14.98 -0.42
C LYS A 111 -4.18 -13.55 -0.04
N THR A 112 -3.65 -12.56 -0.75
CA THR A 112 -3.90 -11.14 -0.48
C THR A 112 -5.36 -10.78 -0.75
N ARG A 113 -5.95 -11.27 -1.85
CA ARG A 113 -7.37 -11.12 -2.22
C ARG A 113 -8.33 -11.67 -1.15
N ARG A 114 -7.94 -12.76 -0.49
CA ARG A 114 -8.66 -13.42 0.62
C ARG A 114 -8.39 -12.80 1.99
N GLY A 115 -7.65 -11.69 2.05
CA GLY A 115 -7.30 -11.00 3.29
C GLY A 115 -6.21 -11.70 4.11
N LYS A 116 -5.54 -12.73 3.58
CA LYS A 116 -4.44 -13.43 4.26
C LYS A 116 -3.09 -12.70 4.13
N GLY A 117 -3.01 -11.69 3.27
CA GLY A 117 -1.83 -10.84 3.08
C GLY A 117 -2.15 -9.35 3.19
N TYR A 118 -1.11 -8.55 3.35
CA TYR A 118 -1.18 -7.09 3.31
C TYR A 118 -0.62 -6.58 1.99
N PHE A 119 -1.13 -5.46 1.52
CA PHE A 119 -0.56 -4.77 0.36
C PHE A 119 0.77 -4.13 0.73
N SER A 120 1.68 -4.04 -0.25
CA SER A 120 2.94 -3.32 -0.09
C SER A 120 2.70 -1.84 0.21
N LEU A 121 3.67 -1.15 0.81
CA LEU A 121 3.54 0.29 1.08
C LEU A 121 3.32 1.08 -0.22
N ALA A 122 4.02 0.72 -1.30
CA ALA A 122 3.87 1.34 -2.61
C ALA A 122 2.45 1.18 -3.15
N ASP A 123 1.87 -0.02 -3.06
CA ASP A 123 0.50 -0.27 -3.51
C ASP A 123 -0.52 0.50 -2.67
N ARG A 124 -0.33 0.56 -1.34
CA ARG A 124 -1.20 1.34 -0.45
C ARG A 124 -1.21 2.82 -0.83
N ILE A 125 -0.04 3.40 -1.08
CA ILE A 125 0.09 4.79 -1.53
C ILE A 125 -0.58 4.97 -2.90
N CYS A 126 -0.37 4.03 -3.82
CA CYS A 126 -0.97 4.10 -5.16
C CYS A 126 -2.50 4.10 -5.11
N ILE A 127 -3.10 3.22 -4.30
CA ILE A 127 -4.55 3.18 -4.07
C ILE A 127 -5.03 4.47 -3.37
N GLN A 128 -4.31 4.95 -2.36
CA GLN A 128 -4.69 6.17 -1.62
C GLN A 128 -4.68 7.43 -2.49
N LYS A 129 -3.77 7.50 -3.46
CA LYS A 129 -3.65 8.58 -4.45
C LYS A 129 -4.59 8.41 -5.65
N ASN A 130 -5.35 7.32 -5.71
CA ASN A 130 -6.16 6.92 -6.87
C ASN A 130 -5.32 6.77 -8.15
N GLU A 131 -4.02 6.49 -8.02
CA GLU A 131 -3.15 6.14 -9.14
C GLU A 131 -3.35 4.68 -9.57
N CYS A 132 -3.81 3.83 -8.65
CA CYS A 132 -4.18 2.44 -8.89
C CYS A 132 -5.66 2.24 -8.62
N ALA A 133 -6.30 1.37 -9.40
CA ALA A 133 -7.66 0.93 -9.14
C ALA A 133 -7.73 0.06 -7.87
N MET A 134 -8.92 0.04 -7.25
CA MET A 134 -9.14 -0.70 -6.02
C MET A 134 -9.08 -2.22 -6.29
N PRO A 135 -8.38 -3.01 -5.45
CA PRO A 135 -8.29 -4.46 -5.65
C PRO A 135 -9.67 -5.11 -5.44
N ASN A 136 -9.99 -6.11 -6.27
CA ASN A 136 -11.23 -6.86 -6.14
C ASN A 136 -11.07 -7.95 -5.07
N CYS A 137 -11.45 -7.63 -3.83
CA CYS A 137 -11.32 -8.52 -2.67
C CYS A 137 -12.47 -9.56 -2.63
N GLU A 138 -12.18 -10.75 -2.11
CA GLU A 138 -13.13 -11.89 -2.15
C GLU A 138 -14.28 -11.76 -1.13
N PHE A 139 -14.02 -11.15 0.03
CA PHE A 139 -14.96 -11.09 1.15
C PHE A 139 -15.42 -9.65 1.46
N GLY A 140 -15.60 -8.80 0.45
CA GLY A 140 -16.05 -7.41 0.62
C GLY A 140 -15.02 -6.39 0.15
N GLU A 141 -15.13 -5.14 0.58
CA GLU A 141 -14.29 -4.05 0.06
C GLU A 141 -12.92 -3.95 0.73
N TYR A 142 -11.95 -3.38 0.00
CA TYR A 142 -10.59 -3.14 0.50
C TYR A 142 -10.58 -2.19 1.72
N ILE A 143 -9.91 -2.65 2.78
CA ILE A 143 -9.85 -1.95 4.07
C ILE A 143 -8.69 -0.95 4.06
N LYS A 144 -8.95 0.29 3.61
CA LYS A 144 -7.91 1.32 3.35
C LYS A 144 -6.95 1.60 4.53
N TRP A 145 -7.49 1.77 5.73
CA TRP A 145 -6.74 1.99 6.97
C TRP A 145 -5.85 0.81 7.39
N GLN A 146 -6.28 -0.43 7.15
CA GLN A 146 -5.47 -1.62 7.47
C GLN A 146 -4.52 -2.01 6.33
N GLY A 147 -4.82 -1.60 5.10
CA GLY A 147 -4.03 -1.93 3.93
C GLY A 147 -4.16 -3.38 3.48
N LYS A 148 -5.33 -4.00 3.66
CA LYS A 148 -5.61 -5.40 3.30
C LYS A 148 -7.07 -5.62 2.86
N CYS A 149 -7.33 -6.76 2.25
CA CYS A 149 -8.69 -7.25 2.05
C CYS A 149 -9.26 -7.84 3.35
N PRO A 150 -10.59 -7.83 3.54
CA PRO A 150 -11.26 -8.53 4.64
C PRO A 150 -11.06 -10.04 4.54
N ARG A 151 -10.96 -10.72 5.67
CA ARG A 151 -11.02 -12.17 5.76
C ARG A 151 -12.47 -12.63 5.93
N LYS A 152 -12.74 -13.89 5.59
CA LYS A 152 -14.05 -14.54 5.83
C LYS A 152 -14.52 -14.49 7.29
N ARG A 153 -13.60 -14.49 8.26
CA ARG A 153 -13.96 -14.34 9.69
C ARG A 153 -14.41 -12.91 10.00
N ASP A 154 -13.64 -11.92 9.51
CA ASP A 154 -13.95 -10.49 9.68
C ASP A 154 -15.36 -10.15 9.17
N THR A 155 -15.81 -10.77 8.07
CA THR A 155 -17.18 -10.57 7.55
C THR A 155 -18.26 -11.21 8.43
N PHE A 156 -18.01 -12.40 8.96
CA PHE A 156 -18.95 -13.09 9.84
C PHE A 156 -19.10 -12.37 11.19
N ASP A 157 -17.99 -11.86 11.74
CA ASP A 157 -17.97 -11.07 12.96
C ASP A 157 -18.68 -9.72 12.75
N ALA A 158 -18.49 -9.07 11.59
CA ALA A 158 -19.21 -7.86 11.23
C ALA A 158 -20.74 -8.09 11.11
N MET A 159 -21.18 -9.22 10.54
CA MET A 159 -22.61 -9.55 10.49
C MET A 159 -23.20 -9.85 11.87
N THR A 160 -22.45 -10.55 12.72
CA THR A 160 -22.90 -10.89 14.08
C THR A 160 -23.00 -9.65 14.96
N SER A 161 -22.01 -8.76 14.89
CA SER A 161 -22.03 -7.47 15.59
C SER A 161 -23.14 -6.54 15.08
N TYR A 162 -23.46 -6.56 13.78
CA TYR A 162 -24.62 -5.82 13.26
C TYR A 162 -25.94 -6.32 13.85
N ARG A 163 -26.14 -7.64 13.93
CA ARG A 163 -27.33 -8.23 14.56
C ARG A 163 -27.43 -7.89 16.04
N ALA A 164 -26.33 -7.95 16.78
CA ALA A 164 -26.29 -7.58 18.19
C ALA A 164 -26.66 -6.09 18.41
N ASN A 165 -26.13 -5.19 17.58
CA ASN A 165 -26.47 -3.77 17.65
C ASN A 165 -27.94 -3.49 17.32
N LEU A 166 -28.51 -4.22 16.36
CA LEU A 166 -29.93 -4.11 16.04
C LEU A 166 -30.80 -4.54 17.22
N SER A 167 -30.46 -5.66 17.88
CA SER A 167 -31.18 -6.12 19.08
C SER A 167 -31.06 -5.17 20.27
N HIS A 168 -29.95 -4.44 20.41
CA HIS A 168 -29.81 -3.42 21.46
C HIS A 168 -30.69 -2.19 21.21
N ARG A 169 -30.88 -1.79 19.95
CA ARG A 169 -31.73 -0.64 19.59
C ARG A 169 -33.24 -0.88 19.79
N PHE A 170 -33.70 -2.12 19.71
CA PHE A 170 -35.11 -2.47 19.93
C PHE A 170 -35.47 -2.72 21.41
N ARG A 171 -34.51 -2.52 22.32
CA ARG A 171 -34.67 -2.76 23.78
C ARG A 171 -34.50 -1.49 24.62
N SER A 172 -34.45 -0.31 23.99
CA SER A 172 -34.44 1.01 24.65
C SER A 172 -35.77 1.72 24.46
#